data_AF-A0A8T1VK76-F1
#
_entry.id   AF-A0A8T1VK76-F1
#
_cell.length_a   1.000
_cell.length_b   1.000
_cell.length_c   1.000
_cell.angle_alpha   90.00
_cell.angle_beta   90.00
_cell.angle_gamma   90.00
#
_symmetry.space_group_name_H-M   'P 1'
#
loop_
_entity.id
_entity.type
_entity.pdbx_description
1 polymer ?
#
loop_
_entity_poly.entity_id
_entity_poly.type
_entity_poly.pdbx_seq_one_letter_code
_entity_poly.pdbx_strand_id
1 'polypeptide(L)'
;MGQASSSPSEASFTPASSAPVPENAVLDVELEIVSAKDIAAGDYFTAKAAAKGHVASSDAYALIEVAGQKVAWTRPVFSTLEPVWNEKFFFRNVKPDTVCKLYLLDKDFQADDALGQTQFAAANTAGSETTFELSITRNNKPAGSIVVKVKSLATPAIGNGQLQQVGPVHYSVHKSFVNGIITDTTSDEDKRESFAYHVQLHDIPIFLARDNEWNHNHKPVVKIFSPDHPESPVLRKAVATEHAVVYKHDADTVYGEFKGAADFFNLLHDGKRLNKPVLFTYAMIETGWYFSETGAAFFKDILSKHMLHSGAQFTVKYAGEFHIEKGSSGEFQLFIDNNSGTYAPPKEELPQLKALLETNFPGISVEALERGSPELKEKRKHILDAWAA
;
A
#
# COMPACT_ATOMS: atom_id res chain seq x y z
N MET A 1 -40.47 -24.25 -34.56
CA MET A 1 -39.99 -23.22 -33.61
C MET A 1 -39.17 -23.92 -32.55
N GLY A 2 -37.86 -24.03 -32.75
CA GLY A 2 -36.93 -24.60 -31.77
C GLY A 2 -36.14 -23.47 -31.14
N GLN A 3 -36.25 -23.32 -29.82
CA GLN A 3 -35.42 -22.40 -29.04
C GLN A 3 -34.01 -22.97 -28.93
N ALA A 4 -33.03 -22.26 -29.48
CA ALA A 4 -31.62 -22.51 -29.22
C ALA A 4 -31.23 -21.75 -27.94
N SER A 5 -30.97 -22.49 -26.87
CA SER A 5 -30.30 -21.99 -25.68
C SER A 5 -28.82 -21.81 -25.98
N SER A 6 -28.34 -20.56 -26.06
CA SER A 6 -26.92 -20.25 -26.14
C SER A 6 -26.34 -20.16 -24.72
N SER A 7 -25.53 -21.16 -24.36
CA SER A 7 -24.63 -21.10 -23.20
C SER A 7 -23.54 -20.03 -23.42
N PRO A 8 -23.07 -19.32 -22.38
CA PRO A 8 -21.91 -18.45 -22.52
C PRO A 8 -20.65 -19.28 -22.76
N SER A 9 -19.85 -18.85 -23.74
CA SER A 9 -18.56 -19.46 -24.06
C SER A 9 -17.57 -19.26 -22.91
N GLU A 10 -17.14 -20.37 -22.30
CA GLU A 10 -15.92 -20.39 -21.50
C GLU A 10 -14.75 -19.94 -22.38
N ALA A 11 -14.07 -18.87 -21.98
CA ALA A 11 -12.79 -18.50 -22.57
C ALA A 11 -11.82 -19.66 -22.33
N SER A 12 -11.39 -20.29 -23.42
CA SER A 12 -10.57 -21.49 -23.40
C SER A 12 -9.19 -21.20 -22.83
N PHE A 13 -9.00 -21.67 -21.60
CA PHE A 13 -7.70 -21.80 -20.96
C PHE A 13 -6.99 -22.98 -21.65
N THR A 14 -6.08 -22.73 -22.59
CA THR A 14 -5.08 -23.75 -22.95
C THR A 14 -3.99 -23.70 -21.89
N PRO A 15 -3.87 -24.70 -20.99
CA PRO A 15 -2.79 -24.71 -20.02
C PRO A 15 -1.49 -24.91 -20.80
N ALA A 16 -0.63 -23.89 -20.78
CA ALA A 16 0.78 -24.11 -21.06
C ALA A 16 1.30 -25.13 -20.05
N SER A 17 1.70 -26.32 -20.53
CA SER A 17 2.49 -27.35 -19.84
C SER A 17 2.39 -27.33 -18.31
N SER A 18 1.24 -27.72 -17.74
CA SER A 18 1.15 -27.91 -16.29
C SER A 18 1.93 -29.16 -15.88
N ALA A 19 2.94 -28.98 -15.03
CA ALA A 19 3.61 -30.11 -14.42
C ALA A 19 2.71 -30.73 -13.32
N PRO A 20 2.79 -32.06 -13.09
CA PRO A 20 2.01 -32.68 -12.02
C PRO A 20 2.36 -32.07 -10.66
N VAL A 21 1.34 -31.91 -9.81
CA VAL A 21 1.50 -31.44 -8.44
C VAL A 21 1.39 -32.65 -7.50
N PRO A 22 2.34 -32.87 -6.58
CA PRO A 22 2.21 -33.90 -5.56
C PRO A 22 0.94 -33.73 -4.71
N GLU A 23 0.40 -34.82 -4.18
CA GLU A 23 -0.76 -34.77 -3.31
C GLU A 23 -0.45 -33.94 -2.05
N ASN A 24 -1.35 -33.01 -1.70
CA ASN A 24 -1.19 -32.03 -0.61
C ASN A 24 -0.07 -30.98 -0.79
N ALA A 25 0.55 -30.87 -1.97
CA ALA A 25 1.47 -29.77 -2.24
C ALA A 25 0.71 -28.45 -2.48
N VAL A 26 1.40 -27.36 -2.16
CA VAL A 26 1.02 -25.99 -2.49
C VAL A 26 2.02 -25.42 -3.50
N LEU A 27 1.81 -24.18 -3.93
CA LEU A 27 2.66 -23.49 -4.87
C LEU A 27 3.30 -22.26 -4.22
N ASP A 28 4.60 -22.13 -4.41
CA ASP A 28 5.30 -20.84 -4.36
C ASP A 28 5.14 -20.19 -5.74
N VAL A 29 4.62 -18.97 -5.79
CA VAL A 29 4.25 -18.27 -7.03
C VAL A 29 4.97 -16.93 -7.11
N GLU A 30 5.71 -16.72 -8.19
CA GLU A 30 6.20 -15.42 -8.66
C GLU A 30 5.29 -14.97 -9.81
N LEU A 31 4.65 -13.81 -9.63
CA LEU A 31 3.77 -13.17 -10.61
C LEU A 31 4.36 -11.83 -11.03
N GLU A 32 4.65 -11.66 -12.31
CA GLU A 32 5.05 -10.38 -12.90
C GLU A 32 3.86 -9.80 -13.68
N ILE A 33 3.40 -8.62 -13.30
CA ILE A 33 2.45 -7.84 -14.08
C ILE A 33 3.25 -6.99 -15.06
N VAL A 34 3.24 -7.37 -16.34
CA VAL A 34 4.14 -6.80 -17.35
C VAL A 34 3.53 -5.54 -17.95
N SER A 35 2.41 -5.68 -18.65
CA SER A 35 1.78 -4.58 -19.39
C SER A 35 0.32 -4.88 -19.71
N ALA A 36 -0.47 -3.86 -20.05
CA ALA A 36 -1.76 -4.03 -20.70
C ALA A 36 -1.82 -3.26 -22.01
N LYS A 37 -2.77 -3.60 -22.88
CA LYS A 37 -3.02 -2.89 -24.15
C LYS A 37 -4.51 -2.79 -24.42
N ASP A 38 -4.88 -1.77 -25.18
CA ASP A 38 -6.25 -1.49 -25.60
C ASP A 38 -7.25 -1.46 -24.42
N ILE A 39 -6.80 -1.02 -23.24
CA ILE A 39 -7.68 -0.95 -22.07
C ILE A 39 -8.74 0.14 -22.30
N ALA A 40 -9.89 -0.03 -21.65
CA ALA A 40 -10.91 1.01 -21.66
C ALA A 40 -10.33 2.32 -21.10
N ALA A 41 -10.67 3.46 -21.71
CA ALA A 41 -10.40 4.74 -21.09
C ALA A 41 -11.37 4.97 -19.92
N GLY A 42 -10.84 5.48 -18.81
CA GLY A 42 -11.62 6.09 -17.74
C GLY A 42 -11.71 7.61 -17.92
N ASP A 43 -10.68 8.26 -18.46
CA ASP A 43 -10.72 9.68 -18.80
C ASP A 43 -11.05 9.92 -20.28
N TYR A 44 -12.16 10.62 -20.55
CA TYR A 44 -12.51 11.12 -21.88
C TYR A 44 -12.47 12.66 -21.92
N PHE A 45 -11.83 13.22 -22.96
CA PHE A 45 -11.80 14.67 -23.22
C PHE A 45 -11.31 15.55 -22.06
N THR A 46 -10.45 15.02 -21.18
CA THR A 46 -9.83 15.83 -20.12
C THR A 46 -8.74 16.71 -20.70
N ALA A 47 -8.51 17.89 -20.11
CA ALA A 47 -7.43 18.80 -20.53
C ALA A 47 -6.05 18.10 -20.47
N LYS A 48 -5.88 17.13 -19.55
CA LYS A 48 -4.68 16.30 -19.40
C LYS A 48 -4.47 15.37 -20.59
N ALA A 49 -5.52 14.68 -21.06
CA ALA A 49 -5.46 13.84 -22.25
C ALA A 49 -5.17 14.68 -23.51
N ALA A 50 -5.88 15.81 -23.69
CA ALA A 50 -5.72 16.69 -24.84
C ALA A 50 -4.31 17.31 -24.93
N ALA A 51 -3.71 17.67 -23.78
CA ALA A 51 -2.34 18.20 -23.72
C ALA A 51 -1.27 17.19 -24.16
N LYS A 52 -1.54 15.88 -24.02
CA LYS A 52 -0.68 14.80 -24.52
C LYS A 52 -1.04 14.33 -25.93
N GLY A 53 -1.95 15.02 -26.62
CA GLY A 53 -2.39 14.66 -27.97
C GLY A 53 -3.33 13.45 -28.03
N HIS A 54 -3.86 13.00 -26.88
CA HIS A 54 -4.78 11.87 -26.79
C HIS A 54 -6.22 12.35 -26.55
N VAL A 55 -7.19 11.66 -27.15
CA VAL A 55 -8.63 11.95 -26.98
C VAL A 55 -9.20 11.26 -25.72
N ALA A 56 -8.52 10.21 -25.25
CA ALA A 56 -8.87 9.44 -24.06
C ALA A 56 -7.60 8.83 -23.42
N SER A 57 -7.58 8.68 -22.11
CA SER A 57 -6.46 8.07 -21.38
C SER A 57 -6.91 7.42 -20.08
N SER A 58 -6.01 6.68 -19.43
CA SER A 58 -6.20 6.20 -18.05
C SER A 58 -4.90 6.29 -17.27
N ASP A 59 -5.03 6.45 -15.97
CA ASP A 59 -4.00 6.36 -14.95
C ASP A 59 -4.05 4.95 -14.32
N ALA A 60 -3.78 3.94 -15.15
CA ALA A 60 -4.13 2.54 -14.86
C ALA A 60 -3.20 1.86 -13.85
N TYR A 61 -3.79 1.05 -12.97
CA TYR A 61 -3.08 0.07 -12.14
C TYR A 61 -3.83 -1.27 -12.09
N ALA A 62 -3.12 -2.33 -11.71
CA ALA A 62 -3.69 -3.67 -11.56
C ALA A 62 -3.73 -4.08 -10.08
N LEU A 63 -4.93 -4.40 -9.58
CA LEU A 63 -5.17 -5.00 -8.27
C LEU A 63 -5.23 -6.52 -8.38
N ILE A 64 -4.50 -7.20 -7.50
CA ILE A 64 -4.32 -8.65 -7.49
C ILE A 64 -5.18 -9.25 -6.36
N GLU A 65 -6.04 -10.20 -6.72
CA GLU A 65 -6.82 -11.01 -5.78
C GLU A 65 -6.40 -12.48 -5.90
N VAL A 66 -6.01 -13.10 -4.79
CA VAL A 66 -5.65 -14.52 -4.71
C VAL A 66 -6.51 -15.17 -3.63
N ALA A 67 -7.16 -16.30 -3.97
CA ALA A 67 -8.03 -17.03 -3.04
C ALA A 67 -9.14 -16.16 -2.41
N GLY A 68 -9.65 -15.16 -3.16
CA GLY A 68 -10.68 -14.24 -2.69
C GLY A 68 -10.18 -13.11 -1.80
N GLN A 69 -8.86 -12.98 -1.61
CA GLN A 69 -8.23 -11.92 -0.84
C GLN A 69 -7.53 -10.94 -1.77
N LYS A 70 -7.83 -9.64 -1.67
CA LYS A 70 -7.08 -8.58 -2.33
C LYS A 70 -5.74 -8.45 -1.61
N VAL A 71 -4.65 -8.77 -2.31
CA VAL A 71 -3.34 -8.94 -1.67
C VAL A 71 -2.38 -7.82 -2.03
N ALA A 72 -2.27 -7.44 -3.30
CA ALA A 72 -1.29 -6.45 -3.76
C ALA A 72 -1.79 -5.68 -4.98
N TRP A 73 -1.11 -4.60 -5.35
CA TRP A 73 -1.39 -3.85 -6.57
C TRP A 73 -0.15 -3.19 -7.14
N THR A 74 -0.15 -2.96 -8.45
CA THR A 74 0.93 -2.23 -9.14
C THR A 74 0.85 -0.73 -8.88
N ARG A 75 1.91 0.01 -9.19
CA ARG A 75 1.82 1.48 -9.27
C ARG A 75 0.90 1.91 -10.42
N PRO A 76 0.29 3.10 -10.35
CA PRO A 76 -0.43 3.66 -11.49
C PRO A 76 0.55 4.12 -12.58
N VAL A 77 0.21 3.84 -13.84
CA VAL A 77 0.92 4.35 -15.02
C VAL A 77 0.01 5.35 -15.72
N PHE A 78 0.47 6.60 -15.79
CA PHE A 78 -0.40 7.73 -16.10
C PHE A 78 -0.60 7.99 -17.59
N SER A 79 -1.83 8.37 -17.93
CA SER A 79 -2.25 8.91 -19.22
C SER A 79 -1.94 8.01 -20.41
N THR A 80 -2.16 6.70 -20.27
CA THR A 80 -1.94 5.72 -21.33
C THR A 80 -3.02 4.64 -21.33
N LEU A 81 -3.31 4.07 -22.50
CA LEU A 81 -4.12 2.86 -22.64
C LEU A 81 -3.25 1.60 -22.84
N GLU A 82 -1.93 1.79 -22.83
CA GLU A 82 -0.92 0.75 -22.96
C GLU A 82 0.09 0.85 -21.79
N PRO A 83 -0.37 0.65 -20.54
CA PRO A 83 0.51 0.76 -19.38
C PRO A 83 1.54 -0.38 -19.36
N VAL A 84 2.75 -0.06 -18.92
CA VAL A 84 3.85 -1.01 -18.72
C VAL A 84 4.35 -0.88 -17.29
N TRP A 85 4.16 -1.93 -16.48
CA TRP A 85 4.50 -1.94 -15.05
C TRP A 85 5.82 -2.65 -14.78
N ASN A 86 5.96 -3.90 -15.25
CA ASN A 86 7.05 -4.83 -14.92
C ASN A 86 7.26 -4.99 -13.41
N GLU A 87 6.16 -5.13 -12.66
CA GLU A 87 6.19 -5.28 -11.19
C GLU A 87 5.98 -6.73 -10.78
N LYS A 88 6.73 -7.18 -9.77
CA LYS A 88 6.75 -8.57 -9.32
C LYS A 88 6.14 -8.74 -7.93
N PHE A 89 5.35 -9.78 -7.78
CA PHE A 89 4.67 -10.15 -6.55
C PHE A 89 4.93 -11.61 -6.25
N PHE A 90 5.09 -11.94 -4.97
CA PHE A 90 5.45 -13.28 -4.54
C PHE A 90 4.47 -13.79 -3.49
N PHE A 91 3.98 -15.00 -3.71
CA PHE A 91 3.01 -15.65 -2.85
C PHE A 91 3.48 -17.05 -2.47
N ARG A 92 3.22 -17.46 -1.23
CA ARG A 92 3.43 -18.83 -0.75
C ARG A 92 2.13 -19.48 -0.34
N ASN A 93 2.16 -20.80 -0.26
CA ASN A 93 1.01 -21.62 0.12
C ASN A 93 -0.22 -21.43 -0.79
N VAL A 94 0.00 -21.08 -2.06
CA VAL A 94 -1.09 -20.96 -3.04
C VAL A 94 -1.55 -22.38 -3.39
N LYS A 95 -2.82 -22.71 -3.17
CA LYS A 95 -3.31 -24.03 -3.57
C LYS A 95 -3.34 -24.15 -5.09
N PRO A 96 -3.01 -25.32 -5.67
CA PRO A 96 -3.26 -25.58 -7.09
C PRO A 96 -4.70 -25.25 -7.47
N ASP A 97 -4.90 -24.76 -8.69
CA ASP A 97 -6.19 -24.36 -9.25
C ASP A 97 -6.88 -23.18 -8.53
N THR A 98 -6.20 -22.54 -7.57
CA THR A 98 -6.67 -21.28 -6.99
C THR A 98 -6.87 -20.24 -8.09
N VAL A 99 -8.05 -19.63 -8.15
CA VAL A 99 -8.33 -18.55 -9.09
C VAL A 99 -7.63 -17.28 -8.60
N CYS A 100 -6.74 -16.77 -9.43
CA CYS A 100 -6.11 -15.46 -9.31
C CYS A 100 -6.86 -14.49 -10.21
N LYS A 101 -7.43 -13.43 -9.65
CA LYS A 101 -8.11 -12.39 -10.42
C LYS A 101 -7.26 -11.14 -10.46
N LEU A 102 -7.33 -10.46 -11.60
CA LEU A 102 -6.71 -9.16 -11.83
C LEU A 102 -7.81 -8.16 -12.16
N TYR A 103 -7.88 -7.09 -11.40
CA TYR A 103 -8.78 -5.97 -11.63
C TYR A 103 -7.95 -4.80 -12.14
N LEU A 104 -8.27 -4.29 -13.33
CA LEU A 104 -7.67 -3.06 -13.85
C LEU A 104 -8.57 -1.89 -13.46
N LEU A 105 -7.95 -0.88 -12.88
CA LEU A 105 -8.61 0.28 -12.28
C LEU A 105 -7.94 1.56 -12.80
N ASP A 106 -8.73 2.59 -13.02
CA ASP A 106 -8.25 3.94 -13.33
C ASP A 106 -8.05 4.70 -12.03
N LYS A 107 -6.88 5.30 -11.84
CA LYS A 107 -6.56 6.00 -10.60
C LYS A 107 -7.19 7.39 -10.63
N ASP A 108 -8.18 7.59 -9.76
CA ASP A 108 -8.91 8.85 -9.65
C ASP A 108 -8.72 9.52 -8.29
N PHE A 109 -9.11 10.79 -8.21
CA PHE A 109 -8.99 11.56 -6.96
C PHE A 109 -9.96 11.10 -5.86
N GLN A 110 -11.11 10.52 -6.20
CA GLN A 110 -12.11 10.08 -5.21
C GLN A 110 -12.34 8.58 -5.24
N ALA A 111 -12.82 8.05 -6.36
CA ALA A 111 -13.16 6.65 -6.52
C ALA A 111 -12.63 6.17 -7.85
N ASP A 112 -11.84 5.11 -7.81
CA ASP A 112 -11.16 4.54 -8.97
C ASP A 112 -12.16 3.82 -9.89
N ASP A 113 -12.15 4.16 -11.18
CA ASP A 113 -13.06 3.58 -12.18
C ASP A 113 -12.59 2.20 -12.64
N ALA A 114 -13.51 1.22 -12.70
CA ALA A 114 -13.18 -0.12 -13.19
C ALA A 114 -12.94 -0.11 -14.71
N LEU A 115 -11.71 -0.42 -15.14
CA LEU A 115 -11.32 -0.56 -16.55
C LEU A 115 -11.60 -1.96 -17.09
N GLY A 116 -11.63 -2.96 -16.21
CA GLY A 116 -12.01 -4.32 -16.53
C GLY A 116 -11.38 -5.32 -15.57
N GLN A 117 -11.58 -6.60 -15.84
CA GLN A 117 -11.02 -7.68 -15.04
C GLN A 117 -10.66 -8.88 -15.92
N THR A 118 -9.73 -9.69 -15.41
CA THR A 118 -9.42 -11.01 -15.95
C THR A 118 -9.07 -11.97 -14.81
N GLN A 119 -8.89 -13.24 -15.12
CA GLN A 119 -8.51 -14.25 -14.15
C GLN A 119 -7.72 -15.38 -14.79
N PHE A 120 -6.92 -16.06 -13.97
CA PHE A 120 -6.20 -17.27 -14.34
C PHE A 120 -6.13 -18.23 -13.15
N ALA A 121 -5.98 -19.53 -13.42
CA ALA A 121 -5.80 -20.53 -12.37
C ALA A 121 -4.31 -20.71 -12.05
N ALA A 122 -3.97 -20.78 -10.76
CA ALA A 122 -2.62 -21.09 -10.33
C ALA A 122 -2.25 -22.54 -10.72
N ALA A 123 -1.28 -22.69 -11.60
CA ALA A 123 -0.78 -23.99 -12.06
C ALA A 123 0.72 -24.11 -11.73
N ASN A 124 1.22 -25.34 -11.61
CA ASN A 124 2.65 -25.62 -11.42
C ASN A 124 3.41 -25.51 -12.75
N THR A 125 4.34 -24.57 -12.86
CA THR A 125 5.20 -24.39 -14.04
C THR A 125 6.55 -25.11 -13.91
N ALA A 126 6.74 -25.91 -12.85
CA ALA A 126 8.00 -26.57 -12.50
C ALA A 126 9.19 -25.60 -12.47
N GLY A 127 8.97 -24.37 -12.02
CA GLY A 127 9.99 -23.32 -11.96
C GLY A 127 10.32 -22.66 -13.30
N SER A 128 9.63 -23.02 -14.40
CA SER A 128 9.76 -22.34 -15.68
C SER A 128 8.94 -21.04 -15.70
N GLU A 129 9.47 -19.98 -16.31
CA GLU A 129 8.69 -18.77 -16.56
C GLU A 129 7.73 -19.00 -17.73
N THR A 130 6.45 -18.72 -17.50
CA THR A 130 5.40 -18.83 -18.51
C THR A 130 4.74 -17.47 -18.70
N THR A 131 4.68 -17.00 -19.94
CA THR A 131 4.00 -15.75 -20.31
C THR A 131 2.57 -16.03 -20.75
N PHE A 132 1.62 -15.27 -20.21
CA PHE A 132 0.21 -15.31 -20.59
C PHE A 132 -0.21 -13.94 -21.08
N GLU A 133 -0.92 -13.92 -22.21
CA GLU A 133 -1.72 -12.77 -22.63
C GLU A 133 -3.19 -13.08 -22.33
N LEU A 134 -3.75 -12.37 -21.35
CA LEU A 134 -5.09 -12.60 -20.82
C LEU A 134 -6.05 -11.53 -21.33
N SER A 135 -7.17 -11.94 -21.91
CA SER A 135 -8.23 -11.02 -22.33
C SER A 135 -8.88 -10.36 -21.12
N ILE A 136 -9.03 -9.04 -21.17
CA ILE A 136 -9.74 -8.25 -20.16
C ILE A 136 -11.21 -8.13 -20.57
N THR A 137 -12.10 -8.22 -19.60
CA THR A 137 -13.54 -8.02 -19.80
C THR A 137 -14.08 -6.92 -18.89
N ARG A 138 -14.96 -6.08 -19.44
CA ARG A 138 -15.72 -5.06 -18.71
C ARG A 138 -17.18 -5.16 -19.13
N ASN A 139 -18.10 -5.37 -18.18
CA ASN A 139 -19.53 -5.55 -18.47
C ASN A 139 -19.80 -6.61 -19.56
N ASN A 140 -19.09 -7.75 -19.49
CA ASN A 140 -19.13 -8.87 -20.45
C ASN A 140 -18.71 -8.50 -21.89
N LYS A 141 -18.03 -7.37 -22.09
CA LYS A 141 -17.47 -6.97 -23.38
C LYS A 141 -15.94 -7.01 -23.33
N PRO A 142 -15.25 -7.31 -24.45
CA PRO A 142 -13.80 -7.19 -24.55
C PRO A 142 -13.36 -5.76 -24.19
N ALA A 143 -12.31 -5.65 -23.38
CA ALA A 143 -11.79 -4.39 -22.85
C ALA A 143 -10.26 -4.37 -22.79
N GLY A 144 -9.62 -4.91 -23.83
CA GLY A 144 -8.16 -5.00 -23.95
C GLY A 144 -7.59 -6.35 -23.53
N SER A 145 -6.28 -6.42 -23.36
CA SER A 145 -5.58 -7.58 -22.77
C SER A 145 -4.46 -7.15 -21.83
N ILE A 146 -4.07 -8.05 -20.94
CA ILE A 146 -2.98 -7.89 -19.99
C ILE A 146 -1.97 -9.03 -20.17
N VAL A 147 -0.69 -8.68 -20.16
CA VAL A 147 0.43 -9.62 -20.22
C VAL A 147 0.95 -9.83 -18.80
N VAL A 148 0.99 -11.10 -18.39
CA VAL A 148 1.58 -11.51 -17.11
C VAL A 148 2.60 -12.62 -17.33
N LYS A 149 3.60 -12.69 -16.47
CA LYS A 149 4.49 -13.86 -16.38
C LYS A 149 4.27 -14.54 -15.05
N VAL A 150 4.21 -15.86 -15.09
CA VAL A 150 4.03 -16.69 -13.89
C VAL A 150 5.14 -17.71 -13.85
N LYS A 151 5.79 -17.80 -12.70
CA LYS A 151 6.72 -18.87 -12.37
C LYS A 151 6.28 -19.47 -11.04
N SER A 152 6.05 -20.76 -11.01
CA SER A 152 5.60 -21.45 -9.81
C SER A 152 6.28 -22.79 -9.60
N LEU A 153 6.42 -23.18 -8.35
CA LEU A 153 7.02 -24.45 -7.96
C LEU A 153 6.15 -25.10 -6.90
N ALA A 154 5.87 -26.40 -7.07
CA ALA A 154 5.22 -27.19 -6.04
C ALA A 154 6.13 -27.36 -4.82
N THR A 155 5.62 -27.00 -3.64
CA THR A 155 6.33 -27.05 -2.36
C THR A 155 5.44 -27.71 -1.30
N PRO A 156 6.02 -28.31 -0.24
CA PRO A 156 5.27 -28.64 0.95
C PRO A 156 4.70 -27.35 1.58
N ALA A 157 3.51 -27.44 2.17
CA ALA A 157 2.94 -26.30 2.89
C ALA A 157 3.86 -25.82 4.03
N ILE A 158 4.07 -24.52 4.11
CA ILE A 158 4.87 -23.89 5.17
C ILE A 158 3.94 -23.37 6.26
N GLY A 159 4.32 -23.60 7.52
CA GLY A 159 3.54 -23.16 8.67
C GLY A 159 2.17 -23.85 8.72
N ASN A 160 1.11 -23.05 8.80
CA ASN A 160 -0.27 -23.54 8.83
C ASN A 160 -0.91 -23.69 7.43
N GLY A 161 -0.14 -23.49 6.35
CA GLY A 161 -0.63 -23.56 4.98
C GLY A 161 -1.56 -22.43 4.56
N GLN A 162 -1.62 -21.33 5.32
CA GLN A 162 -2.32 -20.11 4.89
C GLN A 162 -1.53 -19.39 3.79
N LEU A 163 -2.26 -18.77 2.84
CA LEU A 163 -1.68 -17.87 1.84
C LEU A 163 -0.84 -16.81 2.54
N GLN A 164 0.37 -16.58 2.02
CA GLN A 164 1.29 -15.57 2.52
C GLN A 164 1.82 -14.74 1.37
N GLN A 165 1.89 -13.44 1.58
CA GLN A 165 2.63 -12.53 0.72
C GLN A 165 4.08 -12.47 1.19
N VAL A 166 5.02 -12.58 0.26
CA VAL A 166 6.46 -12.59 0.56
C VAL A 166 7.23 -11.73 -0.42
N GLY A 167 8.52 -11.59 -0.19
CA GLY A 167 9.41 -10.83 -1.07
C GLY A 167 9.41 -9.34 -0.76
N PRO A 168 9.89 -8.51 -1.71
CA PRO A 168 10.04 -7.08 -1.50
C PRO A 168 8.70 -6.38 -1.26
N VAL A 169 8.71 -5.40 -0.37
CA VAL A 169 7.54 -4.59 -0.04
C VAL A 169 7.56 -3.32 -0.89
N HIS A 170 6.47 -3.01 -1.57
CA HIS A 170 6.37 -1.84 -2.43
C HIS A 170 6.10 -0.57 -1.61
N TYR A 171 6.64 0.55 -2.06
CA TYR A 171 6.38 1.86 -1.45
C TYR A 171 6.18 2.96 -2.48
N SER A 172 5.50 4.02 -2.05
CA SER A 172 5.47 5.31 -2.72
C SER A 172 5.80 6.45 -1.75
N VAL A 173 6.55 7.42 -2.27
CA VAL A 173 6.86 8.68 -1.58
C VAL A 173 6.17 9.81 -2.31
N HIS A 174 5.29 10.47 -1.60
CA HIS A 174 4.48 11.57 -2.09
C HIS A 174 5.07 12.86 -1.57
N LYS A 175 5.64 13.62 -2.49
CA LYS A 175 6.17 14.94 -2.21
C LYS A 175 4.98 15.87 -2.20
N SER A 176 4.47 16.18 -1.01
CA SER A 176 3.28 17.01 -0.91
C SER A 176 3.63 18.45 -1.26
N PHE A 177 3.39 18.83 -2.52
CA PHE A 177 3.49 20.18 -3.01
C PHE A 177 2.08 20.79 -3.02
N VAL A 178 1.71 21.55 -1.99
CA VAL A 178 0.64 22.53 -2.21
C VAL A 178 1.27 23.65 -3.05
N ASN A 179 0.75 23.79 -4.26
CA ASN A 179 1.20 24.56 -5.43
C ASN A 179 1.48 26.08 -5.21
N GLY A 180 2.16 26.48 -4.14
CA GLY A 180 2.44 27.88 -3.83
C GLY A 180 3.40 28.19 -2.67
N ILE A 181 3.81 27.23 -1.84
CA ILE A 181 4.67 27.52 -0.67
C ILE A 181 6.13 27.11 -0.88
N ILE A 182 6.41 26.15 -1.76
CA ILE A 182 7.77 25.69 -2.10
C ILE A 182 8.10 26.23 -3.49
N THR A 183 9.04 27.17 -3.57
CA THR A 183 9.58 27.66 -4.83
C THR A 183 10.82 26.83 -5.21
N ASP A 184 11.35 26.99 -6.43
CA ASP A 184 12.61 26.37 -6.86
C ASP A 184 13.83 26.70 -5.97
N THR A 185 13.68 27.64 -5.01
CA THR A 185 14.73 28.05 -4.07
C THR A 185 14.72 27.30 -2.73
N THR A 186 13.74 26.44 -2.47
CA THR A 186 13.67 25.64 -1.22
C THR A 186 14.69 24.50 -1.25
N SER A 187 15.42 24.29 -0.15
CA SER A 187 16.46 23.24 -0.06
C SER A 187 15.85 21.84 -0.09
N ASP A 188 16.63 20.83 -0.50
CA ASP A 188 16.18 19.44 -0.49
C ASP A 188 15.87 18.94 0.94
N GLU A 189 16.55 19.47 1.95
CA GLU A 189 16.28 19.17 3.36
C GLU A 189 14.92 19.73 3.82
N ASP A 190 14.57 20.94 3.39
CA ASP A 190 13.26 21.54 3.72
C ASP A 190 12.12 20.84 2.97
N LYS A 191 12.37 20.38 1.73
CA LYS A 191 11.39 19.60 0.95
C LYS A 191 11.08 18.25 1.61
N ARG A 192 12.06 17.62 2.26
CA ARG A 192 11.86 16.29 2.90
C ARG A 192 10.92 16.33 4.07
N GLU A 193 10.86 17.45 4.78
CA GLU A 193 9.90 17.64 5.89
C GLU A 193 8.44 17.46 5.42
N SER A 194 8.14 17.68 4.13
CA SER A 194 6.78 17.53 3.56
C SER A 194 6.52 16.18 2.89
N PHE A 195 7.44 15.22 3.00
CA PHE A 195 7.24 13.90 2.38
C PHE A 195 6.25 13.07 3.19
N ALA A 196 5.33 12.44 2.47
CA ALA A 196 4.46 11.40 3.00
C ALA A 196 4.80 10.07 2.34
N TYR A 197 4.78 9.00 3.12
CA TYR A 197 5.20 7.67 2.71
C TYR A 197 4.03 6.72 2.84
N HIS A 198 3.86 5.89 1.81
CA HIS A 198 2.92 4.77 1.83
C HIS A 198 3.68 3.49 1.53
N VAL A 199 3.58 2.51 2.42
CA VAL A 199 4.22 1.21 2.29
C VAL A 199 3.15 0.12 2.27
N GLN A 200 3.15 -0.69 1.22
CA GLN A 200 2.17 -1.77 1.01
C GLN A 200 2.55 -3.01 1.81
N LEU A 201 2.41 -2.94 3.14
CA LEU A 201 2.77 -4.08 4.00
C LEU A 201 1.95 -5.33 3.67
N HIS A 202 2.65 -6.45 3.60
CA HIS A 202 2.11 -7.78 3.44
C HIS A 202 1.37 -8.25 4.69
N ASP A 203 0.25 -8.93 4.46
CA ASP A 203 -0.46 -9.74 5.45
C ASP A 203 -0.92 -9.00 6.73
N ILE A 204 -1.17 -7.69 6.64
CA ILE A 204 -1.64 -6.88 7.79
C ILE A 204 -2.79 -7.54 8.55
N PRO A 205 -3.88 -8.04 7.93
CA PRO A 205 -4.99 -8.64 8.67
C PRO A 205 -4.63 -9.94 9.39
N ILE A 206 -3.55 -10.63 9.00
CA ILE A 206 -3.07 -11.85 9.66
C ILE A 206 -2.39 -11.50 10.98
N PHE A 207 -1.57 -10.45 11.00
CA PHE A 207 -0.86 -9.99 12.20
C PHE A 207 -1.76 -9.13 13.09
N LEU A 208 -2.44 -8.14 12.50
CA LEU A 208 -3.30 -7.17 13.15
C LEU A 208 -4.76 -7.47 12.78
N ALA A 209 -5.30 -8.53 13.37
CA ALA A 209 -6.65 -9.03 13.06
C ALA A 209 -7.77 -8.09 13.55
N ARG A 210 -7.49 -7.25 14.55
CA ARG A 210 -8.46 -6.37 15.19
C ARG A 210 -8.43 -5.00 14.55
N ASP A 211 -9.62 -4.43 14.39
CA ASP A 211 -9.80 -3.03 14.06
C ASP A 211 -9.88 -2.21 15.34
N ASN A 212 -9.12 -1.11 15.38
CA ASN A 212 -9.01 -0.22 16.53
C ASN A 212 -9.76 1.08 16.24
N GLU A 213 -10.85 1.32 16.97
CA GLU A 213 -11.71 2.49 16.81
C GLU A 213 -11.02 3.80 17.17
N TRP A 214 -11.55 4.91 16.66
CA TRP A 214 -11.16 6.24 17.09
C TRP A 214 -11.41 6.46 18.59
N ASN A 215 -10.64 7.36 19.19
CA ASN A 215 -10.62 7.61 20.63
C ASN A 215 -11.81 8.47 21.07
N HIS A 216 -12.81 7.83 21.67
CA HIS A 216 -14.03 8.47 22.17
C HIS A 216 -13.79 9.48 23.31
N ASN A 217 -12.60 9.50 23.91
CA ASN A 217 -12.27 10.40 25.01
C ASN A 217 -11.48 11.66 24.57
N HIS A 218 -11.09 11.74 23.29
CA HIS A 218 -10.29 12.85 22.78
C HIS A 218 -11.17 13.93 22.14
N LYS A 219 -11.42 15.05 22.84
CA LYS A 219 -12.38 16.08 22.43
C LYS A 219 -12.29 16.53 20.95
N PRO A 220 -11.09 16.89 20.41
CA PRO A 220 -10.97 17.19 18.98
C PRO A 220 -11.41 16.07 18.04
N VAL A 221 -11.19 14.81 18.42
CA VAL A 221 -11.51 13.62 17.61
C VAL A 221 -13.02 13.35 17.69
N VAL A 222 -13.61 13.49 18.88
CA VAL A 222 -15.08 13.38 19.08
C VAL A 222 -15.84 14.31 18.14
N LYS A 223 -15.39 15.57 17.99
CA LYS A 223 -16.02 16.53 17.08
C LYS A 223 -16.03 16.07 15.62
N ILE A 224 -15.03 15.28 15.22
CA ILE A 224 -14.87 14.84 13.84
C ILE A 224 -15.58 13.51 13.59
N PHE A 225 -15.64 12.59 14.56
CA PHE A 225 -16.20 11.25 14.34
C PHE A 225 -17.58 11.03 14.92
N SER A 226 -17.92 11.67 16.05
CA SER A 226 -19.19 11.39 16.72
C SER A 226 -20.37 11.88 15.88
N PRO A 227 -21.44 11.08 15.77
CA PRO A 227 -22.69 11.51 15.14
C PRO A 227 -23.41 12.62 15.92
N ASP A 228 -23.03 12.87 17.18
CA ASP A 228 -23.62 13.92 18.01
C ASP A 228 -23.24 15.34 17.54
N HIS A 229 -22.26 15.45 16.63
CA HIS A 229 -21.79 16.70 16.05
C HIS A 229 -22.32 16.85 14.61
N PRO A 230 -23.23 17.80 14.33
CA PRO A 230 -23.75 18.02 12.98
C PRO A 230 -22.68 18.31 11.93
N GLU A 231 -21.56 18.90 12.33
CA GLU A 231 -20.41 19.21 11.48
C GLU A 231 -19.49 18.01 11.16
N SER A 232 -19.61 16.90 11.89
CA SER A 232 -18.74 15.72 11.81
C SER A 232 -18.57 15.17 10.38
N PRO A 233 -19.65 14.95 9.59
CA PRO A 233 -19.53 14.43 8.22
C PRO A 233 -18.71 15.35 7.30
N VAL A 234 -18.85 16.67 7.44
CA VAL A 234 -18.13 17.66 6.62
C VAL A 234 -16.66 17.69 7.02
N LEU A 235 -16.35 17.69 8.32
CA LEU A 235 -14.98 17.65 8.83
C LEU A 235 -14.26 16.36 8.41
N ARG A 236 -14.92 15.20 8.51
CA ARG A 236 -14.35 13.93 8.03
C ARG A 236 -14.07 13.94 6.54
N LYS A 237 -15.02 14.43 5.74
CA LYS A 237 -14.83 14.55 4.29
C LYS A 237 -13.66 15.48 3.94
N ALA A 238 -13.47 16.57 4.70
CA ALA A 238 -12.32 17.45 4.52
C ALA A 238 -11.00 16.69 4.78
N VAL A 239 -10.88 15.96 5.89
CA VAL A 239 -9.67 15.16 6.19
C VAL A 239 -9.44 14.04 5.17
N ALA A 240 -10.50 13.36 4.72
CA ALA A 240 -10.39 12.37 3.65
C ALA A 240 -9.92 12.99 2.32
N THR A 241 -10.33 14.23 2.04
CA THR A 241 -9.86 14.99 0.87
C THR A 241 -8.38 15.36 1.02
N GLU A 242 -7.96 15.81 2.21
CA GLU A 242 -6.54 16.07 2.51
C GLU A 242 -5.69 14.81 2.33
N HIS A 243 -6.16 13.66 2.80
CA HIS A 243 -5.49 12.37 2.56
C HIS A 243 -5.31 12.11 1.06
N ALA A 244 -6.38 12.26 0.28
CA ALA A 244 -6.33 12.04 -1.17
C ALA A 244 -5.38 13.01 -1.89
N VAL A 245 -5.23 14.25 -1.40
CA VAL A 245 -4.26 15.22 -1.93
C VAL A 245 -2.83 14.83 -1.56
N VAL A 246 -2.58 14.48 -0.29
CA VAL A 246 -1.24 14.15 0.24
C VAL A 246 -0.70 12.87 -0.37
N TYR A 247 -1.55 11.85 -0.52
CA TYR A 247 -1.20 10.57 -1.13
C TYR A 247 -1.60 10.48 -2.61
N LYS A 248 -1.76 11.64 -3.27
CA LYS A 248 -2.03 11.67 -4.70
C LYS A 248 -0.83 11.06 -5.44
N HIS A 249 -1.14 10.20 -6.39
CA HIS A 249 -0.16 9.66 -7.32
C HIS A 249 -0.06 10.57 -8.56
N ASP A 250 1.14 11.02 -8.87
CA ASP A 250 1.43 11.88 -10.02
C ASP A 250 2.89 11.71 -10.51
N ALA A 251 3.34 12.63 -11.37
CA ALA A 251 4.67 12.59 -11.97
C ALA A 251 5.82 12.77 -10.97
N ASP A 252 5.55 13.36 -9.79
CA ASP A 252 6.56 13.62 -8.77
C ASP A 252 6.60 12.52 -7.69
N THR A 253 5.66 11.58 -7.75
CA THR A 253 5.60 10.42 -6.86
C THR A 253 6.77 9.48 -7.16
N VAL A 254 7.55 9.15 -6.12
CA VAL A 254 8.66 8.21 -6.24
C VAL A 254 8.17 6.83 -5.80
N TYR A 255 8.46 5.81 -6.60
CA TYR A 255 8.09 4.42 -6.31
C TYR A 255 9.35 3.58 -6.12
N GLY A 256 9.24 2.54 -5.31
CA GLY A 256 10.30 1.55 -5.17
C GLY A 256 9.87 0.33 -4.36
N GLU A 257 10.85 -0.51 -4.05
CA GLU A 257 10.69 -1.73 -3.29
C GLU A 257 11.74 -1.79 -2.18
N PHE A 258 11.35 -2.32 -1.01
CA PHE A 258 12.29 -2.66 0.05
C PHE A 258 12.64 -4.13 -0.03
N LYS A 259 13.91 -4.46 -0.32
CA LYS A 259 14.41 -5.84 -0.31
C LYS A 259 14.78 -6.29 1.10
N GLY A 260 14.96 -5.36 2.02
CA GLY A 260 15.25 -5.60 3.43
C GLY A 260 15.37 -4.31 4.23
N ALA A 261 15.80 -4.43 5.48
CA ALA A 261 15.87 -3.33 6.44
C ALA A 261 16.74 -2.14 5.99
N ALA A 262 17.87 -2.41 5.32
CA ALA A 262 18.78 -1.37 4.88
C ALA A 262 18.13 -0.40 3.88
N ASP A 263 17.30 -0.90 2.95
CA ASP A 263 16.58 -0.06 1.99
C ASP A 263 15.59 0.86 2.71
N PHE A 264 14.91 0.35 3.75
CA PHE A 264 13.99 1.13 4.57
C PHE A 264 14.70 2.26 5.34
N PHE A 265 15.80 1.94 6.04
CA PHE A 265 16.57 2.96 6.76
C PHE A 265 17.19 4.00 5.81
N ASN A 266 17.74 3.56 4.67
CA ASN A 266 18.30 4.47 3.66
C ASN A 266 17.27 5.44 3.10
N LEU A 267 16.04 4.95 2.80
CA LEU A 267 14.97 5.81 2.29
C LEU A 267 14.60 6.91 3.31
N LEU A 268 14.59 6.56 4.60
CA LEU A 268 14.28 7.49 5.69
C LEU A 268 15.51 8.21 6.25
N HIS A 269 16.62 8.20 5.52
CA HIS A 269 17.88 8.86 5.90
C HIS A 269 18.32 8.52 7.33
N ASP A 270 18.22 7.23 7.69
CA ASP A 270 18.58 6.71 9.01
C ASP A 270 17.79 7.37 10.16
N GLY A 271 16.57 7.87 9.86
CA GLY A 271 15.72 8.63 10.77
C GLY A 271 16.29 10.00 11.13
N LYS A 272 17.00 10.65 10.21
CA LYS A 272 17.61 11.95 10.44
C LYS A 272 17.30 12.95 9.35
N ARG A 273 17.20 14.21 9.76
CA ARG A 273 17.15 15.39 8.88
C ARG A 273 18.03 16.48 9.49
N LEU A 274 18.84 17.16 8.68
CA LEU A 274 19.85 18.10 9.17
C LEU A 274 20.76 17.51 10.28
N ASN A 275 21.09 16.21 10.17
CA ASN A 275 21.80 15.42 11.19
C ASN A 275 21.12 15.31 12.57
N LYS A 276 19.88 15.78 12.72
CA LYS A 276 19.06 15.66 13.93
C LYS A 276 18.11 14.47 13.79
N PRO A 277 17.80 13.74 14.87
CA PRO A 277 16.86 12.63 14.83
C PRO A 277 15.44 13.13 14.51
N VAL A 278 14.66 12.33 13.82
CA VAL A 278 13.30 12.66 13.40
C VAL A 278 12.31 11.68 14.04
N LEU A 279 11.18 12.22 14.49
CA LEU A 279 10.01 11.46 14.89
C LEU A 279 9.04 11.40 13.72
N PHE A 280 8.43 10.25 13.47
CA PHE A 280 7.42 10.05 12.45
C PHE A 280 6.07 9.73 13.08
N THR A 281 5.00 10.27 12.53
CA THR A 281 3.62 9.93 12.91
C THR A 281 3.07 8.96 11.87
N TYR A 282 2.36 7.91 12.30
CA TYR A 282 1.85 6.90 11.36
C TYR A 282 0.44 6.40 11.66
N ALA A 283 -0.22 5.90 10.63
CA ALA A 283 -1.40 5.05 10.72
C ALA A 283 -1.23 3.82 9.80
N MET A 284 -1.70 2.67 10.25
CA MET A 284 -1.80 1.44 9.46
C MET A 284 -3.27 1.13 9.23
N ILE A 285 -3.66 1.00 7.97
CA ILE A 285 -5.00 0.58 7.53
C ILE A 285 -4.85 -0.63 6.61
N GLU A 286 -5.95 -1.17 6.07
CA GLU A 286 -5.90 -2.38 5.23
C GLU A 286 -4.96 -2.28 4.02
N THR A 287 -4.79 -1.08 3.47
CA THR A 287 -3.96 -0.82 2.29
C THR A 287 -2.51 -0.52 2.61
N GLY A 288 -2.07 -0.57 3.87
CA GLY A 288 -0.66 -0.41 4.20
C GLY A 288 -0.36 0.51 5.38
N TRP A 289 0.90 0.91 5.45
CA TRP A 289 1.46 1.79 6.46
C TRP A 289 1.72 3.18 5.87
N TYR A 290 1.04 4.17 6.44
CA TYR A 290 1.05 5.57 6.01
C TYR A 290 1.72 6.42 7.08
N PHE A 291 2.72 7.22 6.72
CA PHE A 291 3.44 8.04 7.69
C PHE A 291 4.11 9.27 7.09
N SER A 292 4.41 10.25 7.94
CA SER A 292 5.27 11.41 7.63
C SER A 292 5.96 11.93 8.89
N GLU A 293 6.92 12.86 8.72
CA GLU A 293 7.60 13.47 9.87
C GLU A 293 6.61 14.19 10.81
N THR A 294 6.77 13.97 12.11
CA THR A 294 6.02 14.64 13.18
C THR A 294 6.45 16.11 13.26
N GLY A 295 5.47 17.00 13.41
CA GLY A 295 5.74 18.43 13.57
C GLY A 295 6.11 19.18 12.27
N ALA A 296 6.20 18.47 11.15
CA ALA A 296 6.44 19.02 9.83
C ALA A 296 5.61 20.28 9.56
N ALA A 297 6.27 21.38 9.18
CA ALA A 297 5.64 22.69 8.96
C ALA A 297 4.47 22.61 7.97
N PHE A 298 4.62 21.80 6.92
CA PHE A 298 3.60 21.54 5.92
C PHE A 298 2.30 20.95 6.48
N PHE A 299 2.40 20.11 7.51
CA PHE A 299 1.28 19.41 8.13
C PHE A 299 0.83 20.04 9.46
N LYS A 300 1.16 21.31 9.71
CA LYS A 300 0.78 22.02 10.96
C LYS A 300 -0.70 22.41 11.00
N ASP A 301 -1.29 22.68 9.83
CA ASP A 301 -2.69 23.10 9.73
C ASP A 301 -3.68 21.92 9.68
N ILE A 302 -3.17 20.68 9.73
CA ILE A 302 -3.99 19.46 9.68
C ILE A 302 -4.49 19.09 11.07
N LEU A 303 -5.79 18.82 11.17
CA LEU A 303 -6.52 18.53 12.42
C LEU A 303 -5.88 17.40 13.26
N SER A 304 -5.36 16.36 12.61
CA SER A 304 -4.51 15.32 13.20
C SER A 304 -3.79 14.55 12.09
N LYS A 305 -2.47 14.35 12.22
CA LYS A 305 -1.70 13.53 11.26
C LYS A 305 -2.15 12.07 11.24
N HIS A 306 -2.54 11.49 12.38
CA HIS A 306 -3.11 10.14 12.42
C HIS A 306 -4.38 10.04 11.57
N MET A 307 -5.23 11.08 11.63
CA MET A 307 -6.45 11.14 10.82
C MET A 307 -6.15 11.37 9.35
N LEU A 308 -5.17 12.21 9.03
CA LEU A 308 -4.70 12.37 7.67
C LEU A 308 -4.22 11.03 7.10
N HIS A 309 -3.34 10.32 7.79
CA HIS A 309 -2.75 9.08 7.29
C HIS A 309 -3.77 7.95 7.12
N SER A 310 -4.82 7.94 7.93
CA SER A 310 -5.92 6.97 7.82
C SER A 310 -7.07 7.42 6.92
N GLY A 311 -7.03 8.64 6.36
CA GLY A 311 -8.16 9.22 5.62
C GLY A 311 -9.41 9.40 6.48
N ALA A 312 -9.24 9.60 7.78
CA ALA A 312 -10.30 9.67 8.79
C ALA A 312 -11.25 8.45 8.77
N GLN A 313 -10.70 7.25 8.58
CA GLN A 313 -11.42 6.01 8.82
C GLN A 313 -11.84 5.90 10.28
N PHE A 314 -13.02 5.32 10.54
CA PHE A 314 -13.52 5.10 11.90
C PHE A 314 -12.65 4.13 12.69
N THR A 315 -11.97 3.23 12.00
CA THR A 315 -11.05 2.26 12.56
C THR A 315 -9.73 2.28 11.81
N VAL A 316 -8.67 1.84 12.48
CA VAL A 316 -7.36 1.56 11.90
C VAL A 316 -6.90 0.18 12.36
N LYS A 317 -5.94 -0.42 11.65
CA LYS A 317 -5.25 -1.62 12.13
C LYS A 317 -4.34 -1.25 13.29
N TYR A 318 -3.56 -0.17 13.14
CA TYR A 318 -2.75 0.38 14.22
C TYR A 318 -2.37 1.84 13.97
N ALA A 319 -1.86 2.55 14.97
CA ALA A 319 -1.43 3.94 14.85
C ALA A 319 -0.55 4.38 16.03
N GLY A 320 0.39 5.27 15.76
CA GLY A 320 1.30 5.78 16.78
C GLY A 320 2.35 6.72 16.20
N GLU A 321 3.52 6.72 16.83
CA GLU A 321 4.74 7.37 16.39
C GLU A 321 5.87 6.34 16.27
N PHE A 322 6.92 6.65 15.52
CA PHE A 322 8.13 5.85 15.45
C PHE A 322 9.35 6.71 15.16
N HIS A 323 10.53 6.18 15.45
CA HIS A 323 11.81 6.78 15.09
C HIS A 323 12.88 5.70 14.86
N ILE A 324 13.98 6.09 14.24
CA ILE A 324 15.11 5.20 13.99
C ILE A 324 16.26 5.67 14.87
N GLU A 325 16.92 4.73 15.54
CA GLU A 325 18.15 4.97 16.28
C GLU A 325 19.27 4.10 15.75
N LYS A 326 20.50 4.59 15.88
CA LYS A 326 21.70 3.78 15.66
C LYS A 326 22.17 3.24 17.01
N GLY A 327 22.14 1.92 17.17
CA GLY A 327 22.62 1.25 18.36
C GLY A 327 24.14 1.38 18.54
N SER A 328 24.64 1.00 19.71
CA SER A 328 26.07 1.06 20.05
C SER A 328 26.96 0.15 19.18
N SER A 329 26.39 -0.92 18.62
CA SER A 329 27.04 -1.79 17.63
C SER A 329 27.16 -1.17 16.24
N GLY A 330 26.52 -0.02 16.01
CA GLY A 330 26.44 0.62 14.69
C GLY A 330 25.27 0.15 13.83
N GLU A 331 24.48 -0.81 14.30
CA GLU A 331 23.28 -1.28 13.62
C GLU A 331 22.09 -0.35 13.86
N PHE A 332 21.22 -0.19 12.87
CA PHE A 332 20.01 0.61 13.00
C PHE A 332 18.85 -0.20 13.58
N GLN A 333 18.06 0.45 14.43
CA GLN A 333 16.91 -0.11 15.10
C GLN A 333 15.70 0.82 14.94
N LEU A 334 14.55 0.23 14.63
CA LEU A 334 13.27 0.92 14.56
C LEU A 334 12.59 0.84 15.93
N PHE A 335 12.31 1.99 16.52
CA PHE A 335 11.46 2.10 17.71
C PHE A 335 10.07 2.58 17.27
N ILE A 336 9.04 1.81 17.58
CA ILE A 336 7.66 2.11 17.19
C ILE A 336 6.72 1.98 18.39
N ASP A 337 5.68 2.79 18.45
CA ASP A 337 4.79 2.81 19.60
C ASP A 337 3.29 2.85 19.22
N ASN A 338 2.44 2.87 20.25
CA ASN A 338 0.99 3.06 20.14
C ASN A 338 0.52 4.45 20.57
N ASN A 339 1.40 5.46 20.45
CA ASN A 339 1.15 6.84 20.85
C ASN A 339 0.29 7.59 19.82
N SER A 340 -0.96 7.17 19.69
CA SER A 340 -1.97 7.89 18.93
C SER A 340 -3.03 8.49 19.86
N GLY A 341 -3.17 9.81 19.85
CA GLY A 341 -4.29 10.49 20.49
C GLY A 341 -5.62 10.22 19.77
N THR A 342 -5.56 9.96 18.45
CA THR A 342 -6.72 9.73 17.59
C THR A 342 -7.31 8.34 17.71
N TYR A 343 -6.50 7.28 17.77
CA TYR A 343 -7.01 5.89 17.77
C TYR A 343 -6.67 5.12 19.05
N ALA A 344 -5.62 5.51 19.78
CA ALA A 344 -5.20 4.90 21.05
C ALA A 344 -5.20 3.35 21.05
N PRO A 345 -4.59 2.68 20.06
CA PRO A 345 -4.69 1.23 19.94
C PRO A 345 -4.01 0.52 21.14
N PRO A 346 -4.45 -0.70 21.48
CA PRO A 346 -4.05 -1.41 22.69
C PRO A 346 -2.56 -1.79 22.66
N LYS A 347 -1.93 -1.78 23.84
CA LYS A 347 -0.53 -2.18 23.99
C LYS A 347 -0.35 -3.69 23.78
N GLU A 348 -1.42 -4.46 23.96
CA GLU A 348 -1.46 -5.90 23.81
C GLU A 348 -1.16 -6.36 22.37
N GLU A 349 -1.30 -5.46 21.38
CA GLU A 349 -1.03 -5.70 19.96
C GLU A 349 0.40 -5.29 19.52
N LEU A 350 1.21 -4.71 20.42
CA LEU A 350 2.60 -4.32 20.12
C LEU A 350 3.47 -5.51 19.65
N PRO A 351 3.37 -6.73 20.22
CA PRO A 351 4.12 -7.88 19.71
C PRO A 351 3.74 -8.26 18.28
N GLN A 352 2.47 -8.13 17.90
CA GLN A 352 1.98 -8.41 16.55
C GLN A 352 2.45 -7.34 15.56
N LEU A 353 2.46 -6.06 15.97
CA LEU A 353 3.05 -4.97 15.19
C LEU A 353 4.53 -5.23 14.92
N LYS A 354 5.28 -5.63 15.95
CA LYS A 354 6.70 -6.00 15.82
C LYS A 354 6.88 -7.13 14.81
N ALA A 355 6.14 -8.22 14.96
CA ALA A 355 6.23 -9.37 14.06
C ALA A 355 5.85 -9.04 12.61
N LEU A 356 4.85 -8.17 12.39
CA LEU A 356 4.45 -7.69 11.08
C LEU A 356 5.62 -6.99 10.37
N LEU A 357 6.30 -6.07 11.07
CA LEU A 357 7.41 -5.30 10.51
C LEU A 357 8.65 -6.17 10.31
N GLU A 358 8.98 -7.06 11.26
CA GLU A 358 10.10 -8.00 11.11
C GLU A 358 9.91 -8.97 9.93
N THR A 359 8.67 -9.33 9.63
CA THR A 359 8.33 -10.17 8.46
C THR A 359 8.44 -9.40 7.15
N ASN A 360 8.00 -8.14 7.13
CA ASN A 360 8.00 -7.29 5.94
C ASN A 360 9.39 -6.73 5.59
N PHE A 361 10.28 -6.58 6.58
CA PHE A 361 11.63 -6.05 6.38
C PHE A 361 12.68 -7.04 6.90
N PRO A 362 13.05 -8.08 6.13
CA PRO A 362 14.00 -9.08 6.58
C PRO A 362 15.28 -8.47 7.16
N GLY A 363 15.62 -8.88 8.39
CA GLY A 363 16.79 -8.40 9.13
C GLY A 363 16.59 -7.10 9.90
N ILE A 364 15.40 -6.50 9.92
CA ILE A 364 15.15 -5.30 10.73
C ILE A 364 15.16 -5.63 12.22
N SER A 365 15.73 -4.74 13.03
CA SER A 365 15.57 -4.78 14.48
C SER A 365 14.44 -3.82 14.86
N VAL A 366 13.38 -4.35 15.48
CA VAL A 366 12.22 -3.55 15.90
C VAL A 366 12.04 -3.64 17.41
N GLU A 367 11.82 -2.50 18.05
CA GLU A 367 11.37 -2.41 19.44
C GLU A 367 10.02 -1.70 19.49
N ALA A 368 9.00 -2.38 20.02
CA ALA A 368 7.64 -1.88 20.09
C ALA A 368 7.32 -1.46 21.53
N LEU A 369 7.20 -0.15 21.77
CA LEU A 369 7.07 0.43 23.10
C LEU A 369 5.65 0.91 23.39
N GLU A 370 5.21 0.74 24.64
CA GLU A 370 3.94 1.28 25.09
C GLU A 370 4.05 2.79 25.35
N ARG A 371 3.04 3.56 24.91
CA ARG A 371 2.97 5.03 25.00
C ARG A 371 3.26 5.60 26.39
N GLY A 372 2.89 4.86 27.44
CA GLY A 372 3.07 5.22 28.84
C GLY A 372 4.47 4.94 29.38
N SER A 373 5.28 4.16 28.69
CA SER A 373 6.59 3.70 29.16
C SER A 373 7.55 4.87 29.41
N PRO A 374 8.34 4.83 30.50
CA PRO A 374 9.34 5.87 30.78
C PRO A 374 10.38 6.01 29.67
N GLU A 375 10.83 4.88 29.12
CA GLU A 375 11.83 4.83 28.04
C GLU A 375 11.36 5.58 26.79
N LEU A 376 10.13 5.31 26.32
CA LEU A 376 9.60 6.00 25.15
C LEU A 376 9.49 7.51 25.38
N LYS A 377 9.04 7.93 26.58
CA LYS A 377 8.93 9.36 26.93
C LYS A 377 10.28 10.05 26.92
N GLU A 378 11.33 9.38 27.41
CA GLU A 378 12.69 9.90 27.39
C GLU A 378 13.23 10.03 25.95
N LYS A 379 13.09 8.98 25.13
CA LYS A 379 13.49 9.00 23.72
C LYS A 379 12.76 10.09 22.94
N ARG A 380 11.43 10.17 23.08
CA ARG A 380 10.61 11.20 22.44
C ARG A 380 11.03 12.61 22.85
N LYS A 381 11.29 12.82 24.15
CA LYS A 381 11.79 14.11 24.65
C LYS A 381 13.13 14.48 24.03
N HIS A 382 14.08 13.55 24.00
CA HIS A 382 15.41 13.78 23.39
C HIS A 382 15.30 14.22 21.91
N ILE A 383 14.40 13.59 21.14
CA ILE A 383 14.17 13.96 19.75
C ILE A 383 13.60 15.39 19.67
N LEU A 384 12.58 15.72 20.47
CA LEU A 384 11.97 17.05 20.45
C LEU A 384 12.94 18.16 20.91
N ASP A 385 13.74 17.89 21.93
CA ASP A 385 14.74 18.84 22.44
C ASP A 385 15.79 19.17 21.36
N ALA A 386 16.14 18.22 20.48
CA ALA A 386 17.05 18.45 19.35
C ALA A 386 16.51 19.47 18.33
N TRP A 387 15.18 19.65 18.23
CA TRP A 387 14.53 20.58 17.32
C TRP A 387 14.07 21.90 17.99
N ALA A 388 14.10 21.97 19.32
CA ALA A 388 13.81 23.19 20.07
C ALA A 388 15.02 24.16 20.13
N ALA A 389 16.22 23.66 19.83
CA ALA A 389 17.48 24.40 19.74
C ALA A 389 17.85 24.73 18.29
#